data_AF-A0AA42QZ99-F1
#
_entry.id   AF-A0AA42QZ99-F1
#
_cell.length_a   1.000
_cell.length_b   1.000
_cell.length_c   1.000
_cell.angle_alpha   90.00
_cell.angle_beta   90.00
_cell.angle_gamma   90.00
#
_symmetry.space_group_name_H-M   'P 1'
#
loop_
_entity.id
_entity.type
_entity.pdbx_description
1 polymer ?
#
loop_
_entity_poly.entity_id
_entity_poly.type
_entity_poly.pdbx_seq_one_letter_code
_entity_poly.pdbx_strand_id
1 'polypeptide(L)'
;MALISCFTSPQGLQGMLTCLRDTEGMTGILVVVALLAGWIAVQYFADARRVRLARESRPGIPVSLPQFGSGRHADMVHAFANREYWQVMLAELETGLTEAGYILTRDKSQRWRLPGADRQKISRRIFRARLLAMTPRVTEQMVKDSEDAAVNDGYAGMLLNVLIRGSENAGWYITKPVPEFVPTNYPLKQVTITVSAKQSVLTRDVVRIINDVAEKVKKQRSFPETPERIAGGVISTELFYGAAQRQVKVAPGWFNSPSGNDVPDDITEGQFPPAGMSEYRHFIVRAQAGRFYTPTALAFYIEEAGRRIEQGESSGACYEDDSGYAFAVTPAKNTP
;
A
#
# COMPACT_ATOMS: atom_id res chain seq x y z
N MET A 1 -5.09 -39.15 -22.37
CA MET A 1 -4.57 -38.06 -21.51
C MET A 1 -3.04 -38.05 -21.52
N ALA A 2 -2.39 -37.79 -22.65
CA ALA A 2 -0.92 -37.80 -22.75
C ALA A 2 -0.31 -36.64 -23.57
N LEU A 3 -1.11 -35.66 -24.00
CA LEU A 3 -0.65 -34.56 -24.88
C LEU A 3 -0.47 -33.21 -24.18
N ILE A 4 -0.82 -33.09 -22.91
CA ILE A 4 -0.80 -31.80 -22.18
C ILE A 4 0.43 -31.67 -21.28
N SER A 5 1.13 -32.76 -20.96
CA SER A 5 2.33 -32.74 -20.09
C SER A 5 3.61 -32.28 -20.79
N CYS A 6 3.59 -31.99 -22.10
CA CYS A 6 4.77 -31.55 -22.84
C CYS A 6 4.97 -30.03 -22.90
N PHE A 7 3.99 -29.23 -22.42
CA PHE A 7 3.96 -27.78 -22.67
C PHE A 7 4.46 -26.90 -21.51
N THR A 8 4.86 -27.47 -20.37
CA THR A 8 5.15 -26.68 -19.14
C THR A 8 6.55 -26.88 -18.55
N SER A 9 7.45 -27.56 -19.25
CA SER A 9 8.85 -27.77 -18.80
C SER A 9 9.84 -27.08 -19.75
N PRO A 10 10.91 -26.41 -19.25
CA PRO A 10 11.99 -25.88 -20.08
C PRO A 10 12.73 -26.95 -20.90
N GLN A 11 12.50 -28.24 -20.62
CA GLN A 11 13.04 -29.38 -21.36
C GLN A 11 12.13 -29.83 -22.53
N GLY A 12 10.93 -29.25 -22.69
CA GLY A 12 9.96 -29.63 -23.74
C GLY A 12 10.41 -29.34 -25.17
N LEU A 13 11.28 -28.34 -25.37
CA LEU A 13 11.84 -28.01 -26.69
C LEU A 13 12.77 -29.09 -27.24
N GLN A 14 13.49 -29.81 -26.38
CA GLN A 14 14.35 -30.93 -26.78
C GLN A 14 13.52 -32.17 -27.15
N GLY A 15 12.43 -32.45 -26.42
CA GLY A 15 11.52 -33.56 -26.74
C GLY A 15 10.79 -33.38 -28.07
N MET A 16 10.44 -32.15 -28.43
CA MET A 16 9.79 -31.81 -29.70
C MET A 16 10.72 -32.04 -30.91
N LEU A 17 12.03 -31.79 -30.75
CA LEU A 17 13.03 -32.01 -31.79
C LEU A 17 13.32 -33.50 -32.06
N THR A 18 13.19 -34.37 -31.05
CA THR A 18 13.31 -35.82 -31.22
C THR A 18 12.11 -36.45 -31.93
N CYS A 19 10.87 -36.03 -31.62
CA CYS A 19 9.68 -36.56 -32.32
C CYS A 19 9.61 -36.11 -33.79
N LEU A 20 10.23 -34.98 -34.14
CA LEU A 20 10.35 -34.52 -35.53
C LEU A 20 11.44 -35.26 -36.33
N ARG A 21 12.30 -36.04 -35.66
CA ARG A 21 13.42 -36.72 -36.31
C ARG A 21 13.10 -38.17 -36.73
N ASP A 22 12.09 -38.78 -36.12
CA ASP A 22 11.72 -40.19 -36.37
C ASP A 22 10.47 -40.38 -37.26
N THR A 23 9.81 -39.31 -37.70
CA THR A 23 8.79 -39.38 -38.76
C THR A 23 9.37 -38.82 -40.06
N GLU A 24 9.75 -39.71 -40.95
CA GLU A 24 10.08 -39.38 -42.33
C GLU A 24 9.00 -38.48 -42.96
N GLY A 25 9.43 -37.30 -43.41
CA GLY A 25 8.93 -36.64 -44.61
C GLY A 25 7.52 -36.04 -44.55
N MET A 26 7.45 -34.71 -44.57
CA MET A 26 6.27 -33.87 -44.82
C MET A 26 5.16 -33.79 -43.76
N THR A 27 4.64 -34.88 -43.19
CA THR A 27 3.44 -34.79 -42.32
C THR A 27 3.69 -34.02 -41.01
N GLY A 28 4.84 -34.25 -40.35
CA GLY A 28 5.21 -33.49 -39.15
C GLY A 28 5.42 -31.99 -39.43
N ILE A 29 6.01 -31.65 -40.59
CA ILE A 29 6.22 -30.27 -41.01
C ILE A 29 4.88 -29.59 -41.31
N LEU A 30 3.96 -30.28 -41.99
CA LEU A 30 2.63 -29.75 -42.30
C LEU A 30 1.80 -29.47 -41.04
N VAL A 31 1.89 -30.32 -40.02
CA VAL A 31 1.20 -30.09 -38.74
C VAL A 31 1.77 -28.85 -38.04
N VAL A 32 3.09 -28.68 -38.01
CA VAL A 32 3.73 -27.49 -37.41
C VAL A 32 3.34 -26.22 -38.18
N VAL A 33 3.35 -26.25 -39.52
CA VAL A 33 2.92 -25.12 -40.35
C VAL A 33 1.44 -24.78 -40.14
N ALA A 34 0.56 -25.77 -40.03
CA ALA A 34 -0.87 -25.55 -39.75
C ALA A 34 -1.10 -24.95 -38.36
N LEU A 35 -0.37 -25.40 -37.34
CA LEU A 35 -0.43 -24.84 -35.99
C LEU A 35 0.09 -23.40 -35.95
N LEU A 36 1.19 -23.10 -36.66
CA LEU A 36 1.73 -21.74 -36.78
C LEU A 36 0.77 -20.83 -37.55
N ALA A 37 0.17 -21.29 -38.65
CA ALA A 37 -0.83 -20.53 -39.40
C ALA A 37 -2.08 -20.26 -38.55
N GLY A 38 -2.55 -21.26 -37.79
CA GLY A 38 -3.65 -21.11 -36.83
C GLY A 38 -3.30 -20.11 -35.71
N TRP A 39 -2.09 -20.17 -35.16
CA TRP A 39 -1.60 -19.23 -34.16
C TRP A 39 -1.51 -17.80 -34.71
N ILE A 40 -0.95 -17.62 -35.91
CA ILE A 40 -0.85 -16.33 -36.59
C ILE A 40 -2.24 -15.79 -36.90
N ALA A 41 -3.19 -16.62 -37.34
CA ALA A 41 -4.57 -16.21 -37.56
C ALA A 41 -5.22 -15.74 -36.25
N VAL A 42 -5.05 -16.49 -35.15
CA VAL A 42 -5.54 -16.08 -33.82
C VAL A 42 -4.92 -14.75 -33.38
N GLN A 43 -3.62 -14.55 -33.58
CA GLN A 43 -2.97 -13.28 -33.27
C GLN A 43 -3.47 -12.14 -34.16
N TYR A 44 -3.65 -12.38 -35.46
CA TYR A 44 -4.19 -11.42 -36.41
C TYR A 44 -5.63 -11.03 -36.06
N PHE A 45 -6.48 -11.98 -35.68
CA PHE A 45 -7.84 -11.70 -35.22
C PHE A 45 -7.86 -10.97 -33.87
N ALA A 46 -6.96 -11.32 -32.94
CA ALA A 46 -6.82 -10.61 -31.67
C ALA A 46 -6.34 -9.16 -31.86
N ASP A 47 -5.40 -8.93 -32.78
CA ASP A 47 -4.91 -7.60 -33.13
C ASP A 47 -5.93 -6.81 -33.94
N ALA A 48 -6.65 -7.44 -34.87
CA ALA A 48 -7.78 -6.81 -35.56
C ALA A 48 -8.88 -6.39 -34.57
N ARG A 49 -9.13 -7.19 -33.53
CA ARG A 49 -10.06 -6.85 -32.45
C ARG A 49 -9.54 -5.70 -31.61
N ARG A 50 -8.25 -5.67 -31.27
CA ARG A 50 -7.60 -4.54 -30.58
C ARG A 50 -7.62 -3.26 -31.42
N VAL A 51 -7.37 -3.33 -32.72
CA VAL A 51 -7.42 -2.18 -33.65
C VAL A 51 -8.85 -1.67 -33.83
N ARG A 52 -9.86 -2.56 -33.85
CA ARG A 52 -11.28 -2.15 -33.85
C ARG A 52 -11.65 -1.42 -32.55
N LEU A 53 -11.28 -1.97 -31.40
CA LEU A 53 -11.49 -1.33 -30.09
C LEU A 53 -10.73 0.01 -29.98
N ALA A 54 -9.51 0.09 -30.51
CA ALA A 54 -8.70 1.31 -30.53
C ALA A 54 -9.22 2.37 -31.53
N ARG A 55 -9.93 1.97 -32.59
CA ARG A 55 -10.65 2.90 -33.49
C ARG A 55 -11.91 3.46 -32.83
N GLU A 56 -12.60 2.65 -32.03
CA GLU A 56 -13.77 3.07 -31.25
C GLU A 56 -13.39 4.05 -30.12
N SER A 57 -12.13 4.04 -29.65
CA SER A 57 -11.64 4.91 -28.58
C SER A 57 -10.91 6.19 -29.05
N ARG A 58 -10.79 6.44 -30.37
CA ARG A 58 -10.11 7.64 -30.90
C ARG A 58 -11.05 8.85 -30.84
N PRO A 59 -10.68 9.94 -30.14
CA PRO A 59 -11.42 11.19 -30.20
C PRO A 59 -11.51 11.72 -31.64
N GLY A 60 -12.70 12.07 -32.10
CA GLY A 60 -12.91 12.74 -33.40
C GLY A 60 -13.22 11.84 -34.60
N ILE A 61 -13.25 10.51 -34.46
CA ILE A 61 -13.79 9.62 -35.50
C ILE A 61 -15.25 9.31 -35.15
N PRO A 62 -16.23 9.63 -36.01
CA PRO A 62 -17.62 9.29 -35.74
C PRO A 62 -17.77 7.76 -35.71
N VAL A 63 -17.99 7.21 -34.53
CA VAL A 63 -18.40 5.83 -34.36
C VAL A 63 -19.79 5.71 -34.99
N SER A 64 -19.94 4.83 -35.99
CA SER A 64 -21.25 4.56 -36.59
C SER A 64 -22.26 4.22 -35.49
N LEU A 65 -23.37 4.98 -35.45
CA LEU A 65 -24.45 4.72 -34.50
C LEU A 65 -24.89 3.25 -34.61
N PRO A 66 -25.15 2.57 -33.48
CA PRO A 66 -25.64 1.20 -33.52
C PRO A 66 -26.95 1.17 -34.31
N GLN A 67 -27.03 0.32 -35.33
CA GLN A 67 -28.30 0.09 -36.00
C GLN A 67 -29.23 -0.64 -35.04
N PHE A 68 -30.51 -0.27 -35.05
CA PHE A 68 -31.54 -0.97 -34.27
C PHE A 68 -31.56 -2.46 -34.64
N GLY A 69 -31.61 -3.32 -33.62
CA GLY A 69 -31.57 -4.79 -33.77
C GLY A 69 -30.18 -5.38 -34.11
N SER A 70 -29.13 -4.56 -34.24
CA SER A 70 -27.76 -5.06 -34.46
C SER A 70 -27.17 -5.69 -33.19
N GLY A 71 -26.12 -6.51 -33.35
CA GLY A 71 -25.36 -7.07 -32.22
C GLY A 71 -24.83 -5.99 -31.27
N ARG A 72 -24.31 -4.86 -31.80
CA ARG A 72 -23.85 -3.74 -30.97
C ARG A 72 -25.00 -3.10 -30.17
N HIS A 73 -26.19 -3.01 -30.76
CA HIS A 73 -27.38 -2.55 -30.03
C HIS A 73 -27.75 -3.52 -28.90
N ALA A 74 -27.69 -4.84 -29.14
CA ALA A 74 -27.93 -5.85 -28.11
C ALA A 74 -26.89 -5.79 -26.97
N ASP A 75 -25.60 -5.62 -27.29
CA ASP A 75 -24.54 -5.48 -26.28
C ASP A 75 -24.76 -4.25 -25.39
N MET A 76 -25.19 -3.13 -25.98
CA MET A 76 -25.51 -1.90 -25.23
C MET A 76 -26.75 -2.07 -24.35
N VAL A 77 -27.81 -2.69 -24.85
CA VAL A 77 -29.01 -2.99 -24.05
C VAL A 77 -28.66 -3.97 -22.92
N HIS A 78 -27.84 -4.98 -23.20
CA HIS A 78 -27.35 -5.92 -22.19
C HIS A 78 -26.53 -5.20 -21.11
N ALA A 79 -25.59 -4.33 -21.49
CA ALA A 79 -24.81 -3.56 -20.54
C ALA A 79 -25.70 -2.62 -19.70
N PHE A 80 -26.67 -1.95 -20.32
CA PHE A 80 -27.64 -1.09 -19.63
C PHE A 80 -28.49 -1.89 -18.63
N ALA A 81 -29.17 -2.94 -19.10
CA ALA A 81 -30.09 -3.74 -18.28
C ALA A 81 -29.38 -4.47 -17.13
N ASN A 82 -28.13 -4.88 -17.31
CA ASN A 82 -27.38 -5.58 -16.26
C ASN A 82 -26.62 -4.63 -15.34
N ARG A 83 -26.39 -3.37 -15.73
CA ARG A 83 -25.61 -2.43 -14.91
C ARG A 83 -26.25 -2.22 -13.54
N GLU A 84 -27.52 -1.80 -13.51
CA GLU A 84 -28.24 -1.52 -12.26
C GLU A 84 -28.32 -2.78 -11.39
N TYR A 85 -28.56 -3.92 -12.04
CA TYR A 85 -28.59 -5.23 -11.41
C TYR A 85 -27.28 -5.57 -10.68
N TRP A 86 -26.11 -5.42 -11.33
CA TRP A 86 -24.82 -5.65 -10.68
C TRP A 86 -24.49 -4.60 -9.62
N GLN A 87 -24.90 -3.34 -9.83
CA GLN A 87 -24.67 -2.26 -8.86
C GLN A 87 -25.38 -2.51 -7.53
N VAL A 88 -26.64 -2.98 -7.56
CA VAL A 88 -27.37 -3.33 -6.32
C VAL A 88 -26.62 -4.40 -5.52
N MET A 89 -26.16 -5.47 -6.19
CA MET A 89 -25.44 -6.53 -5.49
C MET A 89 -24.05 -6.09 -4.98
N LEU A 90 -23.35 -5.20 -5.70
CA LEU A 90 -22.08 -4.63 -5.24
C LEU A 90 -22.28 -3.72 -4.02
N ALA A 91 -23.33 -2.91 -4.00
CA ALA A 91 -23.68 -2.07 -2.84
C ALA A 91 -24.02 -2.92 -1.61
N GLU A 92 -24.74 -4.02 -1.79
CA GLU A 92 -25.06 -4.96 -0.71
C GLU A 92 -23.84 -5.75 -0.23
N LEU A 93 -22.90 -6.04 -1.14
CA LEU A 93 -21.60 -6.59 -0.77
C LEU A 93 -20.83 -5.59 0.10
N GLU A 94 -20.69 -4.33 -0.32
CA GLU A 94 -20.02 -3.28 0.46
C GLU A 94 -20.64 -3.08 1.83
N THR A 95 -21.98 -3.01 1.89
CA THR A 95 -22.71 -2.86 3.15
C THR A 95 -22.52 -4.07 4.06
N GLY A 96 -22.62 -5.28 3.51
CA GLY A 96 -22.41 -6.52 4.26
C GLY A 96 -20.98 -6.69 4.77
N LEU A 97 -19.98 -6.24 4.01
CA LEU A 97 -18.58 -6.20 4.45
C LEU A 97 -18.38 -5.20 5.58
N THR A 98 -18.91 -3.99 5.43
CA THR A 98 -18.76 -2.90 6.41
C THR A 98 -19.39 -3.28 7.75
N GLU A 99 -20.61 -3.83 7.75
CA GLU A 99 -21.28 -4.33 8.96
C GLU A 99 -20.53 -5.50 9.63
N ALA A 100 -19.77 -6.28 8.85
CA ALA A 100 -18.94 -7.36 9.36
C ALA A 100 -17.51 -6.89 9.75
N GLY A 101 -17.24 -5.58 9.70
CA GLY A 101 -15.97 -4.98 10.10
C GLY A 101 -14.85 -5.10 9.06
N TYR A 102 -15.20 -5.22 7.78
CA TYR A 102 -14.26 -5.23 6.67
C TYR A 102 -14.38 -3.94 5.84
N ILE A 103 -13.32 -3.63 5.09
CA ILE A 103 -13.31 -2.50 4.14
C ILE A 103 -12.83 -2.96 2.77
N LEU A 104 -13.15 -2.20 1.73
CA LEU A 104 -12.63 -2.39 0.38
C LEU A 104 -11.48 -1.40 0.13
N THR A 105 -10.31 -1.91 -0.24
CA THR A 105 -9.13 -1.07 -0.52
C THR A 105 -8.52 -1.43 -1.86
N ARG A 106 -7.57 -0.59 -2.31
CA ARG A 106 -6.75 -0.84 -3.51
C ARG A 106 -5.46 -1.62 -3.20
N ASP A 107 -5.14 -1.83 -1.92
CA ASP A 107 -3.92 -2.51 -1.50
C ASP A 107 -4.11 -4.03 -1.50
N LYS A 108 -3.51 -4.69 -2.49
CA LYS A 108 -3.52 -6.15 -2.65
C LYS A 108 -2.78 -6.88 -1.53
N SER A 109 -1.76 -6.26 -0.92
CA SER A 109 -0.92 -6.91 0.08
C SER A 109 -1.71 -7.26 1.36
N GLN A 110 -2.73 -6.45 1.68
CA GLN A 110 -3.59 -6.59 2.85
C GLN A 110 -4.83 -7.45 2.59
N ARG A 111 -4.90 -8.15 1.45
CA ARG A 111 -6.06 -8.93 1.03
C ARG A 111 -6.43 -9.96 2.10
N TRP A 112 -7.67 -9.89 2.55
CA TRP A 112 -8.25 -10.77 3.55
C TRP A 112 -9.19 -11.80 2.92
N ARG A 113 -9.22 -13.02 3.49
CA ARG A 113 -10.19 -14.06 3.12
C ARG A 113 -11.31 -14.09 4.15
N LEU A 114 -12.54 -13.90 3.69
CA LEU A 114 -13.72 -13.94 4.55
C LEU A 114 -13.88 -15.32 5.24
N PRO A 115 -14.08 -15.36 6.57
CA PRO A 115 -14.45 -16.57 7.30
C PRO A 115 -15.79 -17.16 6.83
N GLY A 116 -16.01 -18.46 7.08
CA GLY A 116 -17.21 -19.18 6.62
C GLY A 116 -18.52 -18.55 7.08
N ALA A 117 -18.61 -18.13 8.36
CA ALA A 117 -19.80 -17.51 8.92
C ALA A 117 -20.15 -16.19 8.21
N ASP A 118 -19.17 -15.31 8.01
CA ASP A 118 -19.36 -14.04 7.31
C ASP A 118 -19.71 -14.27 5.84
N ARG A 119 -19.05 -15.23 5.18
CA ARG A 119 -19.38 -15.61 3.81
C ARG A 119 -20.84 -16.04 3.68
N GLN A 120 -21.32 -16.87 4.60
CA GLN A 120 -22.71 -17.33 4.57
C GLN A 120 -23.68 -16.15 4.74
N LYS A 121 -23.47 -15.31 5.76
CA LYS A 121 -24.31 -14.14 6.03
C LYS A 121 -24.36 -13.17 4.85
N ILE A 122 -23.19 -12.82 4.31
CA ILE A 122 -23.07 -11.87 3.19
C ILE A 122 -23.65 -12.47 1.90
N SER A 123 -23.39 -13.76 1.62
CA SER A 123 -23.93 -14.42 0.42
C SER A 123 -25.46 -14.46 0.41
N ARG A 124 -26.09 -14.73 1.56
CA ARG A 124 -27.54 -14.70 1.73
C ARG A 124 -28.10 -13.30 1.44
N ARG A 125 -27.47 -12.26 1.99
CA ARG A 125 -27.86 -10.86 1.78
C ARG A 125 -27.82 -10.47 0.29
N ILE A 126 -26.73 -10.81 -0.39
CA ILE A 126 -26.57 -10.53 -1.82
C ILE A 126 -27.63 -11.27 -2.64
N PHE A 127 -27.90 -12.53 -2.32
CA PHE A 127 -28.96 -13.28 -3.00
C PHE A 127 -30.34 -12.67 -2.79
N ARG A 128 -30.67 -12.23 -1.56
CA ARG A 128 -31.92 -11.52 -1.25
C ARG A 128 -32.07 -10.28 -2.13
N ALA A 129 -31.04 -9.44 -2.20
CA ALA A 129 -31.05 -8.24 -3.01
C ALA A 129 -31.26 -8.55 -4.50
N ARG A 130 -30.57 -9.58 -5.00
CA ARG A 130 -30.77 -10.11 -6.36
C ARG A 130 -32.23 -10.50 -6.61
N LEU A 131 -32.84 -11.25 -5.68
CA LEU A 131 -34.21 -11.73 -5.81
C LEU A 131 -35.21 -10.57 -5.85
N LEU A 132 -35.08 -9.61 -4.94
CA LEU A 132 -35.94 -8.44 -4.87
C LEU A 132 -35.81 -7.54 -6.12
N ALA A 133 -34.60 -7.40 -6.66
CA ALA A 133 -34.36 -6.64 -7.87
C ALA A 133 -35.03 -7.26 -9.12
N MET A 134 -35.10 -8.59 -9.20
CA MET A 134 -35.69 -9.29 -10.36
C MET A 134 -37.14 -9.68 -10.19
N THR A 135 -37.68 -9.66 -8.97
CA THR A 135 -39.02 -10.16 -8.68
C THR A 135 -39.77 -9.16 -7.79
N PRO A 136 -40.34 -8.08 -8.36
CA PRO A 136 -40.92 -6.97 -7.60
C PRO A 136 -42.22 -7.34 -6.85
N ARG A 137 -42.78 -8.54 -7.05
CA ARG A 137 -44.01 -9.01 -6.39
C ARG A 137 -43.80 -10.33 -5.64
N VAL A 138 -42.66 -10.47 -4.98
CA VAL A 138 -42.36 -11.63 -4.13
C VAL A 138 -42.85 -11.37 -2.70
N THR A 139 -43.46 -12.37 -2.06
CA THR A 139 -43.83 -12.28 -0.64
C THR A 139 -42.62 -12.54 0.25
N GLU A 140 -42.62 -12.03 1.48
CA GLU A 140 -41.51 -12.24 2.41
C GLU A 140 -41.24 -13.74 2.68
N GLN A 141 -42.30 -14.56 2.71
CA GLN A 141 -42.14 -16.00 2.89
C GLN A 141 -41.39 -16.64 1.71
N MET A 142 -41.79 -16.29 0.48
CA MET A 142 -41.11 -16.79 -0.72
C MET A 142 -39.66 -16.33 -0.79
N VAL A 143 -39.34 -15.14 -0.28
CA VAL A 143 -37.96 -14.66 -0.17
C VAL A 143 -37.16 -15.56 0.75
N LYS A 144 -37.65 -15.82 1.96
CA LYS A 144 -36.96 -16.68 2.94
C LYS A 144 -36.75 -18.10 2.43
N ASP A 145 -37.78 -18.70 1.84
CA ASP A 145 -37.69 -20.05 1.27
C ASP A 145 -36.64 -20.12 0.15
N SER A 146 -36.59 -19.07 -0.70
CA SER A 146 -35.60 -18.97 -1.77
C SER A 146 -34.19 -18.73 -1.26
N GLU A 147 -34.02 -17.91 -0.21
CA GLU A 147 -32.74 -17.68 0.45
C GLU A 147 -32.19 -18.98 1.05
N ASP A 148 -33.02 -19.73 1.77
CA ASP A 148 -32.64 -20.99 2.39
C ASP A 148 -32.22 -22.02 1.33
N ALA A 149 -33.01 -22.14 0.25
CA ALA A 149 -32.66 -23.00 -0.87
C ALA A 149 -31.30 -22.60 -1.50
N ALA A 150 -31.11 -21.31 -1.81
CA ALA A 150 -29.90 -20.80 -2.44
C ALA A 150 -28.64 -20.88 -1.55
N VAL A 151 -28.81 -20.84 -0.24
CA VAL A 151 -27.69 -21.06 0.70
C VAL A 151 -27.35 -22.55 0.76
N ASN A 152 -28.36 -23.42 0.81
CA ASN A 152 -28.17 -24.87 0.93
C ASN A 152 -27.61 -25.52 -0.33
N ASP A 153 -28.01 -25.06 -1.52
CA ASP A 153 -27.51 -25.55 -2.81
C ASP A 153 -26.18 -24.90 -3.25
N GLY A 154 -25.71 -23.89 -2.50
CA GLY A 154 -24.46 -23.16 -2.74
C GLY A 154 -24.56 -22.04 -3.78
N TYR A 155 -25.73 -21.77 -4.36
CA TYR A 155 -25.94 -20.72 -5.36
C TYR A 155 -25.62 -19.32 -4.81
N ALA A 156 -26.04 -19.02 -3.59
CA ALA A 156 -25.71 -17.76 -2.92
C ALA A 156 -24.19 -17.59 -2.78
N GLY A 157 -23.48 -18.67 -2.41
CA GLY A 157 -22.02 -18.70 -2.30
C GLY A 157 -21.32 -18.50 -3.63
N MET A 158 -21.85 -19.06 -4.72
CA MET A 158 -21.36 -18.82 -6.08
C MET A 158 -21.48 -17.34 -6.46
N LEU A 159 -22.62 -16.71 -6.18
CA LEU A 159 -22.86 -15.30 -6.49
C LEU A 159 -21.87 -14.39 -5.74
N LEU A 160 -21.64 -14.65 -4.45
CA LEU A 160 -20.61 -13.96 -3.67
C LEU A 160 -19.21 -14.12 -4.30
N ASN A 161 -18.86 -15.31 -4.78
CA ASN A 161 -17.57 -15.55 -5.43
C ASN A 161 -17.40 -14.75 -6.73
N VAL A 162 -18.46 -14.62 -7.52
CA VAL A 162 -18.45 -13.81 -8.75
C VAL A 162 -18.15 -12.35 -8.42
N LEU A 163 -18.83 -11.80 -7.42
CA LEU A 163 -18.64 -10.41 -7.02
C LEU A 163 -17.24 -10.16 -6.45
N ILE A 164 -16.75 -11.04 -5.57
CA ILE A 164 -15.38 -10.91 -5.03
C ILE A 164 -14.34 -10.94 -6.16
N ARG A 165 -14.43 -11.92 -7.08
CA ARG A 165 -13.48 -12.02 -8.19
C ARG A 165 -13.60 -10.86 -9.17
N GLY A 166 -14.82 -10.39 -9.42
CA GLY A 166 -15.08 -9.20 -10.24
C GLY A 166 -14.44 -7.96 -9.64
N SER A 167 -14.61 -7.75 -8.33
CA SER A 167 -13.97 -6.66 -7.59
C SER A 167 -12.45 -6.75 -7.61
N GLU A 168 -11.88 -7.94 -7.37
CA GLU A 168 -10.43 -8.17 -7.43
C GLU A 168 -9.86 -7.87 -8.82
N ASN A 169 -10.56 -8.27 -9.89
CA ASN A 169 -10.17 -7.95 -11.27
C ASN A 169 -10.26 -6.45 -11.57
N ALA A 170 -11.18 -5.74 -10.91
CA ALA A 170 -11.28 -4.29 -10.95
C ALA A 170 -10.29 -3.58 -10.00
N GLY A 171 -9.42 -4.32 -9.30
CA GLY A 171 -8.40 -3.81 -8.39
C GLY A 171 -8.91 -3.42 -7.00
N TRP A 172 -10.02 -4.01 -6.55
CA TRP A 172 -10.57 -3.83 -5.20
C TRP A 172 -10.42 -5.11 -4.39
N TYR A 173 -9.90 -4.98 -3.17
CA TYR A 173 -9.63 -6.09 -2.27
C TYR A 173 -10.34 -5.88 -0.94
N ILE A 174 -10.92 -6.96 -0.42
CA ILE A 174 -11.45 -6.98 0.94
C ILE A 174 -10.27 -7.00 1.90
N THR A 175 -10.23 -6.10 2.86
CA THR A 175 -9.22 -6.07 3.92
C THR A 175 -9.89 -5.90 5.28
N LYS A 176 -9.15 -6.16 6.36
CA LYS A 176 -9.55 -5.69 7.69
C LYS A 176 -9.06 -4.25 7.88
N PRO A 177 -9.80 -3.42 8.62
CA PRO A 177 -9.26 -2.18 9.14
C PRO A 177 -7.98 -2.52 9.90
N VAL A 178 -6.87 -1.88 9.53
CA VAL A 178 -5.73 -1.82 10.43
C VAL A 178 -6.22 -0.97 11.61
N PRO A 179 -6.19 -1.48 12.85
CA PRO A 179 -6.54 -0.66 14.00
C PRO A 179 -5.74 0.63 13.92
N GLU A 180 -6.41 1.77 14.01
CA GLU A 180 -5.71 3.05 14.18
C GLU A 180 -4.78 2.87 15.37
N PHE A 181 -3.48 3.01 15.13
CA PHE A 181 -2.50 2.82 16.19
C PHE A 181 -2.74 3.91 17.23
N VAL A 182 -3.26 3.52 18.39
CA VAL A 182 -3.44 4.41 19.52
C VAL A 182 -2.12 4.39 20.29
N PRO A 183 -1.36 5.49 20.34
CA PRO A 183 -0.13 5.54 21.11
C PRO A 183 -0.49 5.33 22.59
N THR A 184 -0.03 4.24 23.20
CA THR A 184 -0.41 3.86 24.58
C THR A 184 0.66 4.21 25.61
N ASN A 185 1.85 4.61 25.15
CA ASN A 185 3.03 4.75 25.99
C ASN A 185 3.21 6.16 26.57
N TYR A 186 2.15 6.96 26.70
CA TYR A 186 2.20 8.25 27.38
C TYR A 186 2.46 8.12 28.89
N PRO A 187 3.17 9.07 29.52
CA PRO A 187 3.78 10.25 28.88
C PRO A 187 5.05 9.90 28.09
N LEU A 188 5.26 10.61 26.98
CA LEU A 188 6.43 10.50 26.12
C LEU A 188 7.51 11.47 26.58
N LYS A 189 8.75 10.99 26.63
CA LYS A 189 9.95 11.82 26.87
C LYS A 189 10.55 12.13 25.50
N GLN A 190 10.70 13.40 25.17
CA GLN A 190 11.13 13.86 23.85
C GLN A 190 12.37 14.75 23.96
N VAL A 191 13.31 14.54 23.05
CA VAL A 191 14.50 15.38 22.86
C VAL A 191 14.60 15.77 21.39
N THR A 192 14.75 17.07 21.15
CA THR A 192 15.05 17.62 19.82
C THR A 192 16.43 18.25 19.86
N ILE A 193 17.28 17.87 18.91
CA ILE A 193 18.61 18.44 18.71
C ILE A 193 18.63 19.07 17.34
N THR A 194 19.03 20.34 17.26
CA THR A 194 19.27 21.08 16.03
C THR A 194 20.72 21.52 15.98
N VAL A 195 21.41 21.26 14.87
CA VAL A 195 22.79 21.69 14.64
C VAL A 195 22.88 22.40 13.31
N SER A 196 23.58 23.53 13.27
CA SER A 196 23.88 24.31 12.07
C SER A 196 25.39 24.43 11.93
N ALA A 197 25.95 23.91 10.85
CA ALA A 197 27.40 23.80 10.65
C ALA A 197 27.81 24.32 9.27
N LYS A 198 28.87 25.14 9.18
CA LYS A 198 29.45 25.51 7.89
C LYS A 198 29.99 24.28 7.14
N GLN A 199 30.22 24.42 5.84
CA GLN A 199 30.79 23.34 5.02
C GLN A 199 32.18 22.89 5.50
N SER A 200 32.97 23.80 6.07
CA SER A 200 34.31 23.53 6.65
C SER A 200 34.30 22.56 7.84
N VAL A 201 33.19 22.48 8.57
CA VAL A 201 33.07 21.68 9.80
C VAL A 201 33.01 20.19 9.45
N LEU A 202 33.74 19.33 10.15
CA LEU A 202 33.67 17.89 9.90
C LEU A 202 32.38 17.30 10.49
N THR A 203 31.76 16.34 9.80
CA THR A 203 30.58 15.61 10.31
C THR A 203 30.87 14.97 11.68
N ARG A 204 32.10 14.49 11.91
CA ARG A 204 32.55 13.98 13.20
C ARG A 204 32.34 14.99 14.35
N ASP A 205 32.57 16.27 14.10
CA ASP A 205 32.44 17.31 15.12
C ASP A 205 30.96 17.61 15.42
N VAL A 206 30.08 17.50 14.41
CA VAL A 206 28.62 17.53 14.58
C VAL A 206 28.14 16.33 15.40
N VAL A 207 28.60 15.12 15.08
CA VAL A 207 28.23 13.88 15.79
C VAL A 207 28.73 13.91 17.24
N ARG A 208 29.89 14.52 17.51
CA ARG A 208 30.37 14.74 18.87
C ARG A 208 29.40 15.57 19.71
N ILE A 209 28.71 16.56 19.13
CA ILE A 209 27.66 17.34 19.80
C ILE A 209 26.45 16.46 20.12
N ILE A 210 26.00 15.69 19.13
CA ILE A 210 24.85 14.79 19.28
C ILE A 210 25.11 13.82 20.44
N ASN A 211 26.32 13.25 20.51
CA ASN A 211 26.73 12.35 21.58
C ASN A 211 26.90 13.06 22.94
N ASP A 212 27.38 14.31 22.97
CA ASP A 212 27.41 15.11 24.22
C ASP A 212 26.00 15.36 24.76
N VAL A 213 25.03 15.63 23.88
CA VAL A 213 23.62 15.75 24.29
C VAL A 213 23.10 14.41 24.81
N ALA A 214 23.43 13.29 24.17
CA ALA A 214 23.07 11.96 24.66
C ALA A 214 23.60 11.71 26.09
N GLU A 215 24.86 12.04 26.36
CA GLU A 215 25.47 11.92 27.69
C GLU A 215 24.78 12.80 28.75
N LYS A 216 24.31 13.99 28.36
CA LYS A 216 23.51 14.84 29.25
C LYS A 216 22.13 14.23 29.50
N VAL A 217 21.49 13.69 28.47
CA VAL A 217 20.19 13.01 28.56
C VAL A 217 20.27 11.79 29.49
N LYS A 218 21.34 10.99 29.42
CA LYS A 218 21.56 9.84 30.35
C LYS A 218 21.49 10.24 31.82
N LYS A 219 21.90 11.47 32.15
CA LYS A 219 21.97 12.00 33.53
C LYS A 219 20.70 12.73 33.97
N GLN A 220 19.71 12.89 33.09
CA GLN A 220 18.47 13.56 33.42
C GLN A 220 17.64 12.73 34.41
N ARG A 221 17.21 13.36 35.50
CA ARG A 221 16.36 12.72 36.52
C ARG A 221 14.88 12.80 36.17
N SER A 222 14.47 13.81 35.42
CA SER A 222 13.09 14.07 35.03
C SER A 222 13.03 14.88 33.74
N PHE A 223 11.86 14.86 33.09
CA PHE A 223 11.59 15.65 31.90
C PHE A 223 10.49 16.68 32.21
N PRO A 224 10.71 17.97 31.92
CA PRO A 224 9.73 19.02 32.18
C PRO A 224 8.60 19.01 31.15
N GLU A 225 7.40 19.44 31.53
CA GLU A 225 6.27 19.54 30.57
C GLU A 225 6.47 20.69 29.57
N THR A 226 7.02 21.81 30.04
CA THR A 226 7.43 22.91 29.18
C THR A 226 8.80 22.62 28.57
N PRO A 227 9.01 22.87 27.26
CA PRO A 227 10.30 22.67 26.62
C PRO A 227 11.42 23.41 27.35
N GLU A 228 12.41 22.67 27.83
CA GLU A 228 13.58 23.22 28.50
C GLU A 228 14.82 22.97 27.66
N ARG A 229 15.69 23.99 27.55
CA ARG A 229 16.96 23.85 26.83
C ARG A 229 17.91 22.96 27.60
N ILE A 230 18.50 21.98 26.92
CA ILE A 230 19.65 21.25 27.43
C ILE A 230 20.87 22.17 27.27
N ALA A 231 21.46 22.55 28.39
CA ALA A 231 22.59 23.48 28.40
C ALA A 231 23.71 22.99 27.47
N GLY A 232 24.08 23.86 26.53
CA GLY A 232 25.14 23.60 25.57
C GLY A 232 26.48 24.24 25.96
N GLY A 233 27.56 23.74 25.38
CA GLY A 233 28.85 24.44 25.34
C GLY A 233 28.96 25.26 24.06
N VAL A 234 29.59 26.43 24.11
CA VAL A 234 29.93 27.21 22.90
C VAL A 234 31.09 26.51 22.19
N ILE A 235 30.94 26.17 20.91
CA ILE A 235 31.94 25.38 20.18
C ILE A 235 32.75 26.24 19.21
N SER A 236 32.10 27.04 18.35
CA SER A 236 32.76 28.07 17.53
C SER A 236 31.71 28.94 16.81
N THR A 237 32.15 29.93 16.05
CA THR A 237 31.30 30.73 15.15
C THR A 237 30.88 29.98 13.87
N GLU A 238 31.39 28.78 13.64
CA GLU A 238 31.09 27.97 12.45
C GLU A 238 30.13 26.81 12.73
N LEU A 239 29.83 26.55 14.01
CA LEU A 239 29.07 25.40 14.49
C LEU A 239 28.17 25.80 15.67
N PHE A 240 26.87 25.84 15.42
CA PHE A 240 25.84 26.21 16.39
C PHE A 240 24.96 25.00 16.67
N TYR A 241 24.50 24.86 17.91
CA TYR A 241 23.47 23.88 18.22
C TYR A 241 22.48 24.38 19.25
N GLY A 242 21.27 23.84 19.18
CA GLY A 242 20.26 23.90 20.21
C GLY A 242 19.80 22.49 20.55
N ALA A 243 19.54 22.23 21.83
CA ALA A 243 18.90 21.01 22.25
C ALA A 243 17.80 21.34 23.25
N ALA A 244 16.64 20.71 23.12
CA ALA A 244 15.51 20.90 24.00
C ALA A 244 14.92 19.56 24.41
N GLN A 245 14.47 19.46 25.66
CA GLN A 245 13.80 18.31 26.21
C GLN A 245 12.41 18.67 26.72
N ARG A 246 11.47 17.73 26.63
CA ARG A 246 10.14 17.86 27.23
C ARG A 246 9.48 16.51 27.50
N GLN A 247 8.44 16.54 28.31
CA GLN A 247 7.51 15.44 28.51
C GLN A 247 6.15 15.79 27.91
N VAL A 248 5.61 14.90 27.08
CA VAL A 248 4.30 15.07 26.44
C VAL A 248 3.33 14.05 27.02
N LYS A 249 2.20 14.52 27.57
CA LYS A 249 1.22 13.66 28.27
C LYS A 249 0.13 13.09 27.37
N VAL A 250 -0.09 13.68 26.19
CA VAL A 250 -1.19 13.36 25.27
C VAL A 250 -0.72 13.34 23.83
N ALA A 251 -1.48 12.68 22.96
CA ALA A 251 -1.20 12.63 21.53
C ALA A 251 -1.23 14.00 20.84
N PRO A 252 -0.49 14.16 19.72
CA PRO A 252 0.35 13.15 19.05
C PRO A 252 1.81 13.09 19.54
N GLY A 253 2.43 11.91 19.39
CA GLY A 253 3.89 11.76 19.40
C GLY A 253 4.48 12.08 18.01
N TRP A 254 5.77 11.77 17.80
CA TRP A 254 6.38 11.89 16.45
C TRP A 254 6.20 10.65 15.56
N PHE A 255 5.87 9.51 16.13
CA PHE A 255 5.74 8.23 15.41
C PHE A 255 4.29 7.76 15.50
N ASN A 256 3.67 7.49 14.34
CA ASN A 256 2.24 7.19 14.21
C ASN A 256 1.98 5.74 13.75
N SER A 257 2.98 4.86 13.85
CA SER A 257 2.91 3.44 13.45
C SER A 257 3.52 2.57 14.57
N PRO A 258 3.06 1.30 14.75
CA PRO A 258 3.60 0.39 15.77
C PRO A 258 5.10 0.16 15.64
N SER A 259 5.63 0.15 14.42
CA SER A 259 7.06 0.17 14.15
C SER A 259 7.33 0.68 12.74
N GLY A 260 8.55 1.13 12.47
CA GLY A 260 8.91 1.58 11.14
C GLY A 260 10.23 2.33 11.07
N ASN A 261 10.56 2.72 9.84
CA ASN A 261 11.76 3.50 9.51
C ASN A 261 11.40 4.79 8.75
N ASP A 262 10.13 5.13 8.68
CA ASP A 262 9.64 6.31 7.97
C ASP A 262 9.97 7.58 8.75
N VAL A 263 10.56 8.56 8.05
CA VAL A 263 10.89 9.85 8.64
C VAL A 263 9.61 10.69 8.75
N PRO A 264 9.31 11.31 9.90
CA PRO A 264 8.13 12.18 10.05
C PRO A 264 8.14 13.33 9.02
N ASP A 265 7.01 13.56 8.35
CA ASP A 265 6.89 14.59 7.30
C ASP A 265 7.23 16.00 7.79
N ASP A 266 6.97 16.27 9.08
CA ASP A 266 7.18 17.57 9.72
C ASP A 266 8.60 17.74 10.31
N ILE A 267 9.52 16.79 10.10
CA ILE A 267 10.78 16.73 10.85
C ILE A 267 11.58 18.05 10.78
N THR A 268 11.67 18.67 9.60
CA THR A 268 12.37 19.94 9.37
C THR A 268 11.49 21.19 9.46
N GLU A 269 10.16 21.03 9.59
CA GLU A 269 9.22 22.14 9.48
C GLU A 269 9.45 23.21 10.57
N GLY A 270 9.63 24.46 10.15
CA GLY A 270 9.84 25.61 11.05
C GLY A 270 11.17 25.63 11.83
N GLN A 271 12.05 24.63 11.67
CA GLN A 271 13.32 24.54 12.39
C GLN A 271 14.47 25.23 11.65
N PHE A 272 14.45 25.18 10.32
CA PHE A 272 15.53 25.69 9.47
C PHE A 272 14.97 26.38 8.21
N PRO A 273 15.76 27.24 7.56
CA PRO A 273 15.46 27.72 6.22
C PRO A 273 15.29 26.55 5.23
N PRO A 274 14.55 26.75 4.11
CA PRO A 274 14.42 25.73 3.07
C PRO A 274 15.76 25.22 2.56
N ALA A 275 15.79 23.98 2.09
CA ALA A 275 17.00 23.33 1.60
C ALA A 275 17.73 24.19 0.55
N GLY A 276 19.04 24.37 0.72
CA GLY A 276 19.86 25.18 -0.19
C GLY A 276 19.68 26.70 -0.08
N MET A 277 18.93 27.21 0.89
CA MET A 277 18.80 28.66 1.14
C MET A 277 19.76 29.18 2.23
N SER A 278 20.37 28.29 3.00
CA SER A 278 21.28 28.62 4.11
C SER A 278 22.73 28.35 3.74
N GLU A 279 23.67 29.15 4.23
CA GLU A 279 25.11 28.87 4.12
C GLU A 279 25.57 27.71 5.02
N TYR A 280 24.69 27.24 5.91
CA TYR A 280 24.93 26.14 6.83
C TYR A 280 24.29 24.84 6.34
N ARG A 281 24.96 23.73 6.62
CA ARG A 281 24.31 22.42 6.67
C ARG A 281 23.55 22.35 7.99
N HIS A 282 22.31 21.87 7.92
CA HIS A 282 21.45 21.75 9.09
C HIS A 282 21.18 20.29 9.40
N PHE A 283 21.22 19.96 10.68
CA PHE A 283 20.98 18.61 11.19
C PHE A 283 19.88 18.71 12.22
N ILE A 284 18.87 17.84 12.13
CA ILE A 284 17.86 17.65 13.16
C ILE A 284 17.84 16.20 13.59
N VAL A 285 17.81 15.98 14.90
CA VAL A 285 17.55 14.68 15.51
C VAL A 285 16.36 14.85 16.45
N ARG A 286 15.36 13.98 16.29
CA ARG A 286 14.20 13.83 17.18
C ARG A 286 14.29 12.45 17.80
N ALA A 287 14.42 12.36 19.12
CA ALA A 287 14.39 11.11 19.86
C ALA A 287 13.23 11.11 20.87
N GLN A 288 12.46 10.03 20.88
CA GLN A 288 11.27 9.88 21.74
C GLN A 288 11.32 8.53 22.45
N ALA A 289 10.86 8.50 23.70
CA ALA A 289 10.73 7.26 24.45
C ALA A 289 9.48 7.25 25.32
N GLY A 290 8.82 6.11 25.41
CA GLY A 290 7.60 5.90 26.18
C GLY A 290 7.76 5.99 27.70
N ARG A 291 6.63 5.85 28.41
CA ARG A 291 6.55 5.93 29.88
C ARG A 291 7.51 4.99 30.60
N PHE A 292 7.66 3.78 30.08
CA PHE A 292 8.48 2.71 30.68
C PHE A 292 9.97 2.80 30.34
N TYR A 293 10.35 3.67 29.41
CA TYR A 293 11.73 3.78 28.95
C TYR A 293 12.56 4.69 29.87
N THR A 294 13.83 4.34 30.03
CA THR A 294 14.80 5.09 30.84
C THR A 294 15.45 6.22 30.04
N PRO A 295 16.05 7.23 30.71
CA PRO A 295 16.88 8.23 30.03
C PRO A 295 18.03 7.60 29.23
N THR A 296 18.54 6.44 29.67
CA THR A 296 19.56 5.66 28.94
C THR A 296 19.05 5.16 27.59
N ALA A 297 17.81 4.67 27.51
CA ALA A 297 17.23 4.23 26.25
C ALA A 297 17.01 5.41 25.28
N LEU A 298 16.60 6.57 25.80
CA LEU A 298 16.46 7.77 24.98
C LEU A 298 17.82 8.25 24.45
N ALA A 299 18.86 8.20 25.27
CA ALA A 299 20.22 8.54 24.85
C ALA A 299 20.76 7.57 23.79
N PHE A 300 20.47 6.27 23.91
CA PHE A 300 20.80 5.27 22.90
C PHE A 300 20.20 5.64 21.52
N TYR A 301 18.94 6.07 21.47
CA TYR A 301 18.32 6.51 20.22
C TYR A 301 19.01 7.75 19.61
N ILE A 302 19.47 8.68 20.45
CA ILE A 302 20.24 9.85 20.00
C ILE A 302 21.58 9.42 19.40
N GLU A 303 22.28 8.48 20.05
CA GLU A 303 23.56 7.93 19.58
C GLU A 303 23.42 7.17 18.25
N GLU A 304 22.35 6.39 18.09
CA GLU A 304 22.07 5.68 16.83
C GLU A 304 21.79 6.63 15.66
N ALA A 305 21.06 7.73 15.91
CA ALA A 305 20.91 8.79 14.91
C ALA A 305 22.27 9.40 14.54
N GLY A 306 23.10 9.72 15.54
CA GLY A 306 24.45 10.25 15.34
C GLY A 306 25.34 9.31 14.51
N ARG A 307 25.28 7.99 14.78
CA ARG A 307 26.02 6.96 14.05
C ARG A 307 25.63 6.90 12.57
N ARG A 308 24.33 6.97 12.25
CA ARG A 308 23.85 6.97 10.85
C ARG A 308 24.22 8.25 10.11
N ILE A 309 24.17 9.40 10.78
CA ILE A 309 24.70 10.67 10.25
C ILE A 309 26.20 10.57 9.96
N GLU A 310 26.97 9.95 10.86
CA GLU A 310 28.42 9.73 10.66
C GLU A 310 28.70 8.85 9.43
N GLN A 311 27.82 7.88 9.15
CA GLN A 311 27.88 7.02 7.96
C GLN A 311 27.49 7.74 6.66
N GLY A 312 27.08 9.01 6.74
CA GLY A 312 26.74 9.84 5.59
C GLY A 312 25.28 9.77 5.15
N GLU A 313 24.40 9.16 5.95
CA GLU A 313 22.97 9.17 5.67
C GLU A 313 22.39 10.58 5.79
N SER A 314 21.59 11.01 4.81
CA SER A 314 20.95 12.32 4.82
C SER A 314 19.63 12.36 5.58
N SER A 315 19.00 11.22 5.81
CA SER A 315 17.78 11.10 6.61
C SER A 315 17.55 9.65 7.00
N GLY A 316 16.79 9.43 8.07
CA GLY A 316 16.41 8.10 8.50
C GLY A 316 15.63 8.11 9.80
N ALA A 317 14.86 7.05 10.03
CA ALA A 317 14.21 6.80 11.30
C ALA A 317 14.32 5.32 11.67
N CYS A 318 14.03 5.01 12.94
CA CYS A 318 13.82 3.67 13.47
C CYS A 318 13.03 3.81 14.77
N TYR A 319 11.87 3.16 14.85
CA TYR A 319 11.00 3.23 16.03
C TYR A 319 10.14 1.97 16.21
N GLU A 320 9.74 1.74 17.46
CA GLU A 320 8.83 0.69 17.91
C GLU A 320 7.99 1.23 19.09
N ASP A 321 6.68 0.99 19.08
CA ASP A 321 5.74 1.31 20.17
C ASP A 321 5.94 2.72 20.77
N ASP A 322 5.90 3.76 19.91
CA ASP A 322 6.12 5.17 20.26
C ASP A 322 7.54 5.57 20.66
N SER A 323 8.52 4.67 20.54
CA SER A 323 9.89 4.92 21.01
C SER A 323 10.88 4.73 19.88
N GLY A 324 11.79 5.69 19.71
CA GLY A 324 12.77 5.63 18.63
C GLY A 324 13.39 6.99 18.32
N TYR A 325 13.98 7.09 17.13
CA TYR A 325 14.53 8.32 16.60
C TYR A 325 14.18 8.55 15.14
N ALA A 326 14.26 9.80 14.73
CA ALA A 326 14.35 10.22 13.35
C ALA A 326 15.36 11.35 13.21
N PHE A 327 16.01 11.42 12.06
CA PHE A 327 16.92 12.51 11.72
C PHE A 327 16.80 12.93 10.26
N ALA A 328 17.19 14.17 10.00
CA ALA A 328 17.34 14.71 8.66
C ALA A 328 18.53 15.69 8.60
N VAL A 329 19.20 15.69 7.46
CA VAL A 329 20.35 16.54 7.14
C VAL A 329 20.01 17.33 5.89
N THR A 330 19.91 18.64 6.05
CA THR A 330 19.65 19.57 4.97
C THR A 330 20.98 20.15 4.47
N PRO A 331 21.30 20.05 3.17
CA PRO A 331 22.54 20.59 2.64
C PRO A 331 22.55 22.12 2.69
N ALA A 332 23.76 22.68 2.80
CA ALA A 332 23.99 24.11 2.59
C ALA A 332 23.70 24.49 1.13
N LYS A 333 23.50 25.79 0.88
CA LYS A 333 23.49 26.38 -0.45
C LYS A 333 24.80 26.03 -1.15
N ASN A 334 24.70 25.49 -2.37
CA ASN A 334 25.85 25.37 -3.24
C ASN A 334 26.34 26.78 -3.58
N THR A 335 27.51 27.14 -3.08
CA THR A 335 28.23 28.32 -3.56
C THR A 335 28.81 27.95 -4.93
N PRO A 336 28.55 28.74 -5.99
CA PRO A 336 29.09 28.48 -7.33
C PRO A 336 30.63 28.52 -7.36
#